data_AF-A0A1G3IG70-F1
#
_entry.id   AF-A0A1G3IG70-F1
#
_cell.length_a   1.000
_cell.length_b   1.000
_cell.length_c   1.000
_cell.angle_alpha   90.00
_cell.angle_beta   90.00
_cell.angle_gamma   90.00
#
_symmetry.space_group_name_H-M   'P 1'
#
loop_
_entity.id
_entity.type
_entity.pdbx_description
1 polymer ?
#
loop_
_entity_poly.entity_id
_entity_poly.type
_entity_poly.pdbx_seq_one_letter_code
_entity_poly.pdbx_strand_id
1 'polypeptide(L)'
;MTNLIGDGLANIEACAQASLALLQRNLTPHGILAASRTEAAIARRYTRIFARDAAICVLAMCGSGDESLEQGAVDSLDVLASQQAGNGQIPKYVDPEGQDADFWYLGCIDATLWWLIAVDHVRRQGAIDPERWQVEVQRATAWLLAQEHQHFRLLQQNEASDWADIMPRSGYVLYSNALWYEVKRRYGLTSIQTTHHHFNHLFNPFQRDLPEYHRARLLQHYARRGQRDPGLYLSFVNLSFAGNEGDVFGNLLAILCGLASESTGHRIVKTIMAAKASEPYP
;
A
#
# COMPACT_ATOMS: atom_id res chain seq x y z
N MET A 1 29.35 17.80 18.87
CA MET A 1 28.21 17.79 17.93
C MET A 1 28.59 17.32 16.53
N THR A 2 29.80 17.59 16.03
CA THR A 2 30.28 17.13 14.71
C THR A 2 30.54 15.61 14.61
N ASN A 3 31.01 14.94 15.68
CA ASN A 3 31.19 13.47 15.68
C ASN A 3 29.87 12.66 15.62
N LEU A 4 28.78 13.19 16.19
CA LEU A 4 27.47 12.52 16.16
C LEU A 4 26.85 12.46 14.77
N ILE A 5 27.17 13.44 13.91
CA ILE A 5 26.71 13.48 12.51
C ILE A 5 27.53 12.50 11.66
N GLY A 6 28.85 12.42 11.90
CA GLY A 6 29.73 11.46 11.21
C GLY A 6 29.40 10.00 11.53
N ASP A 7 29.22 9.67 12.81
CA ASP A 7 28.81 8.32 13.24
C ASP A 7 27.40 7.97 12.75
N GLY A 8 26.50 8.96 12.71
CA GLY A 8 25.15 8.79 12.17
C GLY A 8 25.15 8.46 10.67
N LEU A 9 25.95 9.16 9.87
CA LEU A 9 26.07 8.90 8.43
C LEU A 9 26.72 7.54 8.14
N ALA A 10 27.76 7.17 8.90
CA ALA A 10 28.38 5.85 8.77
C ALA A 10 27.40 4.71 9.10
N ASN A 11 26.56 4.89 10.12
CA ASN A 11 25.51 3.93 10.46
C ASN A 11 24.42 3.84 9.39
N ILE A 12 24.02 4.95 8.78
CA ILE A 12 23.05 4.95 7.68
C ILE A 12 23.60 4.17 6.48
N GLU A 13 24.85 4.41 6.10
CA GLU A 13 25.51 3.69 5.01
C GLU A 13 25.63 2.19 5.30
N ALA A 14 26.06 1.83 6.52
CA ALA A 14 26.14 0.43 6.93
C ALA A 14 24.78 -0.28 6.88
N CYS A 15 23.71 0.40 7.32
CA CYS A 15 22.34 -0.11 7.20
C CYS A 15 21.92 -0.26 5.74
N ALA A 16 22.22 0.72 4.88
CA ALA A 16 21.90 0.65 3.45
C ALA A 16 22.58 -0.56 2.78
N GLN A 17 23.88 -0.77 3.02
CA GLN A 17 24.62 -1.92 2.49
C GLN A 17 24.05 -3.26 3.02
N ALA A 18 23.73 -3.33 4.31
CA ALA A 18 23.11 -4.52 4.89
C ALA A 18 21.72 -4.82 4.29
N SER A 19 20.93 -3.78 3.99
CA SER A 19 19.63 -3.90 3.32
C SER A 19 19.77 -4.38 1.88
N LEU A 20 20.72 -3.85 1.10
CA LEU A 20 20.98 -4.31 -0.27
C LEU A 20 21.42 -5.79 -0.29
N ALA A 21 22.32 -6.19 0.61
CA ALA A 21 22.75 -7.57 0.74
C ALA A 21 21.60 -8.52 1.17
N LEU A 22 20.64 -8.03 1.98
CA LEU A 22 19.44 -8.78 2.33
C LEU A 22 18.52 -8.97 1.09
N LEU A 23 18.33 -7.93 0.28
CA LEU A 23 17.54 -8.02 -0.94
C LEU A 23 18.15 -9.03 -1.92
N GLN A 24 19.47 -8.93 -2.17
CA GLN A 24 20.20 -9.85 -3.05
C GLN A 24 20.04 -11.31 -2.60
N ARG A 25 20.18 -11.57 -1.30
CA ARG A 25 20.04 -12.94 -0.74
C ARG A 25 18.63 -13.51 -0.92
N ASN A 26 17.61 -12.66 -1.06
CA ASN A 26 16.22 -13.07 -1.21
C ASN A 26 15.75 -13.13 -2.66
N LEU A 27 16.62 -12.84 -3.64
CA LEU A 27 16.30 -13.01 -5.05
C LEU A 27 16.17 -14.49 -5.44
N THR A 28 15.27 -14.73 -6.39
CA THR A 28 15.15 -15.97 -7.16
C THR A 28 15.12 -15.62 -8.65
N PRO A 29 15.21 -16.60 -9.56
CA PRO A 29 15.05 -16.36 -10.99
C PRO A 29 13.72 -15.73 -11.42
N HIS A 30 12.71 -15.74 -10.54
CA HIS A 30 11.36 -15.23 -10.82
C HIS A 30 11.02 -13.99 -9.99
N GLY A 31 11.92 -13.49 -9.16
CA GLY A 31 11.71 -12.30 -8.34
C GLY A 31 12.09 -12.49 -6.89
N ILE A 32 11.67 -11.55 -6.04
CA ILE A 32 12.10 -11.48 -4.64
C ILE A 32 11.14 -12.20 -3.69
N LEU A 33 11.70 -13.01 -2.78
CA LEU A 33 10.95 -13.67 -1.71
C LEU A 33 10.54 -12.67 -0.62
N ALA A 34 9.38 -12.90 0.00
CA ALA A 34 8.91 -12.09 1.14
C ALA A 34 9.84 -12.23 2.38
N ALA A 35 10.48 -13.38 2.56
CA ALA A 35 11.46 -13.59 3.62
C ALA A 35 12.60 -14.52 3.19
N SER A 36 13.76 -14.39 3.86
CA SER A 36 14.86 -15.33 3.71
C SER A 36 14.44 -16.76 4.03
N ARG A 37 14.97 -17.71 3.26
CA ARG A 37 14.66 -19.13 3.40
C ARG A 37 15.09 -19.64 4.78
N THR A 38 14.10 -19.95 5.59
CA THR A 38 14.21 -20.62 6.89
C THR A 38 13.08 -21.64 6.99
N GLU A 39 13.19 -22.63 7.88
CA GLU A 39 12.11 -23.61 8.10
C GLU A 39 10.78 -22.91 8.44
N ALA A 40 10.83 -21.88 9.28
CA ALA A 40 9.68 -21.07 9.66
C ALA A 40 9.06 -20.31 8.49
N ALA A 41 9.89 -19.74 7.60
CA ALA A 41 9.41 -19.04 6.42
C ALA A 41 8.78 -20.01 5.41
N ILE A 42 9.36 -21.19 5.21
CA ILE A 42 8.82 -22.23 4.33
C ILE A 42 7.46 -22.70 4.86
N ALA A 43 7.38 -23.07 6.13
CA ALA A 43 6.14 -23.57 6.75
C ALA A 43 4.99 -22.54 6.70
N ARG A 44 5.32 -21.25 6.80
CA ARG A 44 4.35 -20.14 6.73
C ARG A 44 4.18 -19.55 5.33
N ARG A 45 4.81 -20.14 4.30
CA ARG A 45 4.78 -19.68 2.91
C ARG A 45 5.40 -18.29 2.68
N TYR A 46 6.21 -17.75 3.58
CA TYR A 46 6.95 -16.49 3.35
C TYR A 46 8.13 -16.63 2.40
N THR A 47 8.44 -17.85 1.95
CA THR A 47 9.33 -18.06 0.79
C THR A 47 8.58 -17.99 -0.52
N ARG A 48 7.45 -17.29 -0.61
CA ARG A 48 6.70 -17.00 -1.85
C ARG A 48 6.96 -15.55 -2.28
N ILE A 49 6.64 -15.23 -3.53
CA ILE A 49 6.73 -13.86 -4.06
C ILE A 49 5.38 -13.19 -3.78
N PHE A 50 5.28 -12.47 -2.66
CA PHE A 50 4.08 -11.71 -2.30
C PHE A 50 4.03 -10.40 -3.08
N ALA A 51 2.90 -10.08 -3.69
CA ALA A 51 2.79 -8.90 -4.56
C ALA A 51 3.12 -7.59 -3.85
N ARG A 52 2.60 -7.40 -2.62
CA ARG A 52 2.88 -6.22 -1.80
C ARG A 52 4.35 -6.14 -1.41
N ASP A 53 4.90 -7.22 -0.86
CA ASP A 53 6.28 -7.28 -0.38
C ASP A 53 7.27 -7.06 -1.53
N ALA A 54 7.05 -7.73 -2.66
CA ALA A 54 7.85 -7.58 -3.86
C ALA A 54 7.76 -6.17 -4.42
N ALA A 55 6.56 -5.59 -4.54
CA ALA A 55 6.38 -4.23 -5.03
C ALA A 55 7.08 -3.18 -4.16
N ILE A 56 7.07 -3.33 -2.83
CA ILE A 56 7.81 -2.43 -1.93
C ILE A 56 9.32 -2.60 -2.12
N CYS A 57 9.81 -3.84 -2.23
CA CYS A 57 11.22 -4.11 -2.50
C CYS A 57 11.66 -3.52 -3.86
N VAL A 58 10.80 -3.61 -4.89
CA VAL A 58 11.03 -3.04 -6.22
C VAL A 58 11.34 -1.54 -6.14
N LEU A 59 10.67 -0.79 -5.27
CA LEU A 59 10.93 0.65 -5.09
C LEU A 59 12.36 0.95 -4.60
N ALA A 60 12.99 0.00 -3.90
CA ALA A 60 14.37 0.14 -3.42
C ALA A 60 15.39 -0.50 -4.36
N MET A 61 15.03 -1.62 -5.00
CA MET A 61 15.88 -2.33 -5.95
C MET A 61 16.08 -1.54 -7.24
N CYS A 62 15.02 -0.88 -7.73
CA CYS A 62 15.06 -0.11 -8.97
C CYS A 62 15.83 1.21 -8.76
N GLY A 63 16.91 1.41 -9.50
CA GLY A 63 17.81 2.55 -9.32
C GLY A 63 18.83 2.39 -8.19
N SER A 64 19.01 1.16 -7.69
CA SER A 64 20.06 0.84 -6.71
C SER A 64 21.47 0.86 -7.32
N GLY A 65 21.60 0.75 -8.65
CA GLY A 65 22.88 0.59 -9.35
C GLY A 65 23.42 -0.84 -9.28
N ASP A 66 22.69 -1.78 -8.68
CA ASP A 66 23.01 -3.20 -8.68
C ASP A 66 22.20 -3.91 -9.76
N GLU A 67 22.89 -4.43 -10.78
CA GLU A 67 22.26 -5.08 -11.94
C GLU A 67 21.37 -6.27 -11.55
N SER A 68 21.75 -7.02 -10.51
CA SER A 68 20.98 -8.19 -10.07
C SER A 68 19.69 -7.78 -9.37
N LEU A 69 19.72 -6.73 -8.56
CA LEU A 69 18.54 -6.17 -7.90
C LEU A 69 17.61 -5.51 -8.92
N GLU A 70 18.16 -4.74 -9.86
CA GLU A 70 17.37 -4.08 -10.90
C GLU A 70 16.68 -5.09 -11.81
N GLN A 71 17.37 -6.16 -12.21
CA GLN A 71 16.75 -7.27 -12.94
C GLN A 71 15.71 -8.00 -12.07
N GLY A 72 16.04 -8.31 -10.82
CA GLY A 72 15.12 -8.96 -9.88
C GLY A 72 13.85 -8.14 -9.61
N ALA A 73 13.92 -6.81 -9.73
CA ALA A 73 12.75 -5.94 -9.67
C ALA A 73 11.81 -6.16 -10.87
N VAL A 74 12.36 -6.25 -12.08
CA VAL A 74 11.60 -6.56 -13.30
C VAL A 74 11.01 -7.97 -13.23
N ASP A 75 11.81 -8.97 -12.85
CA ASP A 75 11.38 -10.36 -12.73
C ASP A 75 10.21 -10.50 -11.74
N SER A 76 10.28 -9.79 -10.61
CA SER A 76 9.21 -9.75 -9.61
C SER A 76 7.89 -9.22 -10.17
N LEU A 77 7.94 -8.21 -11.03
CA LEU A 77 6.74 -7.68 -11.67
C LEU A 77 6.23 -8.59 -12.78
N ASP A 78 7.13 -9.22 -13.54
CA ASP A 78 6.80 -10.18 -14.60
C ASP A 78 6.06 -11.41 -14.07
N VAL A 79 6.56 -12.02 -12.98
CA VAL A 79 5.91 -13.22 -12.44
C VAL A 79 4.50 -12.91 -11.95
N LEU A 80 4.29 -11.77 -11.30
CA LEU A 80 2.97 -11.31 -10.85
C LEU A 80 2.04 -10.99 -12.02
N ALA A 81 2.56 -10.39 -13.08
CA ALA A 81 1.83 -10.07 -14.30
C ALA A 81 1.38 -11.33 -15.05
N SER A 82 2.28 -12.31 -15.18
CA SER A 82 2.01 -13.58 -15.88
C SER A 82 0.96 -14.44 -15.17
N GLN A 83 0.80 -14.27 -13.87
CA GLN A 83 -0.20 -14.94 -13.04
C GLN A 83 -1.43 -14.05 -12.75
N GLN A 84 -1.60 -12.93 -13.44
CA GLN A 84 -2.78 -12.07 -13.28
C GLN A 84 -4.06 -12.85 -13.60
N ALA A 85 -5.07 -12.73 -12.75
CA ALA A 85 -6.37 -13.35 -12.97
C ALA A 85 -7.07 -12.79 -14.23
N GLY A 86 -7.94 -13.59 -14.84
CA GLY A 86 -8.69 -13.17 -16.04
C GLY A 86 -9.56 -11.93 -15.85
N ASN A 87 -9.97 -11.61 -14.61
CA ASN A 87 -10.71 -10.39 -14.27
C ASN A 87 -9.81 -9.16 -14.04
N GLY A 88 -8.48 -9.32 -14.07
CA GLY A 88 -7.50 -8.26 -13.88
C GLY A 88 -6.86 -8.18 -12.49
N GLN A 89 -7.31 -8.97 -11.51
CA GLN A 89 -6.69 -8.97 -10.17
C GLN A 89 -5.26 -9.51 -10.22
N ILE A 90 -4.32 -8.84 -9.56
CA ILE A 90 -2.96 -9.37 -9.29
C ILE A 90 -3.02 -10.30 -8.07
N PRO A 91 -2.37 -11.47 -8.11
CA PRO A 91 -2.41 -12.43 -7.00
C PRO A 91 -1.80 -11.87 -5.71
N LYS A 92 -2.23 -12.41 -4.56
CA LYS A 92 -1.61 -12.16 -3.25
C LYS A 92 -0.15 -12.59 -3.26
N TYR A 93 0.11 -13.82 -3.72
CA TYR A 93 1.46 -14.32 -3.92
C TYR A 93 1.54 -15.31 -5.09
N VAL A 94 2.76 -15.53 -5.58
CA VAL A 94 3.11 -16.59 -6.53
C VAL A 94 4.17 -17.51 -5.93
N ASP A 95 4.11 -18.80 -6.28
CA ASP A 95 5.18 -19.77 -6.01
C ASP A 95 6.53 -19.31 -6.60
N PRO A 96 7.70 -19.58 -5.96
CA PRO A 96 9.00 -19.13 -6.45
C PRO A 96 9.38 -19.73 -7.79
N GLU A 97 8.80 -20.86 -8.17
CA GLU A 97 8.97 -21.48 -9.49
C GLU A 97 7.98 -20.90 -10.51
N GLY A 98 7.11 -19.96 -10.11
CA GLY A 98 6.16 -19.28 -10.99
C GLY A 98 4.96 -20.12 -11.42
N GLN A 99 4.70 -21.26 -10.77
CA GLN A 99 3.76 -22.28 -11.26
C GLN A 99 2.33 -22.16 -10.69
N ASP A 100 2.17 -21.49 -9.55
CA ASP A 100 0.89 -21.40 -8.86
C ASP A 100 0.74 -20.04 -8.16
N ALA A 101 -0.50 -19.55 -8.09
CA ALA A 101 -0.83 -18.23 -7.58
C ALA A 101 -2.03 -18.29 -6.63
N ASP A 102 -1.91 -17.59 -5.51
CA ASP A 102 -2.98 -17.46 -4.51
C ASP A 102 -3.60 -16.07 -4.60
N PHE A 103 -4.94 -15.99 -4.60
CA PHE A 103 -5.69 -14.74 -4.70
C PHE A 103 -6.33 -14.28 -3.38
N TRP A 104 -6.08 -15.02 -2.29
CA TRP A 104 -6.75 -14.94 -1.00
C TRP A 104 -8.27 -15.16 -1.08
N TYR A 105 -8.82 -15.92 -0.13
CA TYR A 105 -10.23 -16.31 -0.20
C TYR A 105 -11.23 -15.14 -0.03
N LEU A 106 -10.79 -13.99 0.49
CA LEU A 106 -11.59 -12.75 0.57
C LEU A 106 -11.21 -11.70 -0.49
N GLY A 107 -10.26 -12.04 -1.38
CA GLY A 107 -9.60 -11.11 -2.29
C GLY A 107 -8.48 -10.32 -1.62
N CYS A 108 -7.52 -9.84 -2.41
CA CYS A 108 -6.37 -9.06 -1.92
C CYS A 108 -6.23 -7.82 -2.81
N ILE A 109 -6.84 -6.71 -2.39
CA ILE A 109 -6.94 -5.51 -3.23
C ILE A 109 -5.61 -4.74 -3.29
N ASP A 110 -4.86 -4.76 -2.18
CA ASP A 110 -3.61 -4.03 -2.05
C ASP A 110 -2.46 -4.62 -2.86
N ALA A 111 -2.47 -5.93 -3.14
CA ALA A 111 -1.58 -6.58 -4.10
C ALA A 111 -1.63 -5.88 -5.47
N THR A 112 -2.84 -5.62 -5.98
CA THR A 112 -3.03 -4.96 -7.27
C THR A 112 -2.61 -3.48 -7.22
N LEU A 113 -2.93 -2.79 -6.13
CA LEU A 113 -2.55 -1.38 -5.93
C LEU A 113 -1.03 -1.20 -5.89
N TRP A 114 -0.34 -2.02 -5.09
CA TRP A 114 1.12 -1.98 -4.98
C TRP A 114 1.82 -2.36 -6.28
N TRP A 115 1.35 -3.40 -6.97
CA TRP A 115 1.91 -3.79 -8.27
C TRP A 115 1.83 -2.65 -9.28
N LEU A 116 0.68 -1.95 -9.38
CA LEU A 116 0.53 -0.77 -10.24
C LEU A 116 1.50 0.37 -9.87
N ILE A 117 1.70 0.64 -8.58
CA ILE A 117 2.65 1.65 -8.11
C ILE A 117 4.09 1.29 -8.50
N ALA A 118 4.46 0.02 -8.31
CA ALA A 118 5.79 -0.48 -8.65
C ALA A 118 6.04 -0.48 -10.17
N VAL A 119 5.06 -0.87 -10.99
CA VAL A 119 5.14 -0.79 -12.46
C VAL A 119 5.41 0.65 -12.92
N ASP A 120 4.64 1.62 -12.44
CA ASP A 120 4.87 3.03 -12.79
C ASP A 120 6.23 3.52 -12.31
N HIS A 121 6.68 3.09 -11.12
CA HIS A 121 8.01 3.42 -10.61
C HIS A 121 9.13 2.91 -11.54
N VAL A 122 9.11 1.63 -11.91
CA VAL A 122 10.12 1.02 -12.79
C VAL A 122 10.09 1.64 -14.19
N ARG A 123 8.91 1.87 -14.77
CA ARG A 123 8.78 2.55 -16.08
C ARG A 123 9.37 3.95 -16.07
N ARG A 124 9.22 4.71 -14.98
CA ARG A 124 9.77 6.07 -14.84
C ARG A 124 11.29 6.14 -14.74
N GLN A 125 11.95 5.06 -14.31
CA GLN A 125 13.41 4.98 -14.33
C GLN A 125 13.96 4.86 -15.76
N GLY A 126 13.13 4.43 -16.72
CA GLY A 126 13.47 4.46 -18.15
C GLY A 126 14.38 3.33 -18.63
N ALA A 127 14.70 2.35 -17.78
CA ALA A 127 15.53 1.19 -18.12
C ALA A 127 14.77 0.08 -18.87
N ILE A 128 13.43 0.14 -18.91
CA ILE A 128 12.57 -0.83 -19.58
C ILE A 128 11.67 -0.16 -20.61
N ASP A 129 11.11 -0.95 -21.51
CA ASP A 129 10.05 -0.50 -22.44
C ASP A 129 8.87 0.13 -21.66
N PRO A 130 8.51 1.39 -21.93
CA PRO A 130 7.35 2.06 -21.32
C PRO A 130 6.02 1.32 -21.52
N GLU A 131 5.90 0.49 -22.55
CA GLU A 131 4.70 -0.32 -22.83
C GLU A 131 4.73 -1.69 -22.15
N ARG A 132 5.85 -2.09 -21.52
CA ARG A 132 5.93 -3.37 -20.79
C ARG A 132 4.86 -3.44 -19.72
N TRP A 133 4.03 -4.49 -19.75
CA TRP A 133 2.85 -4.72 -18.90
C TRP A 133 1.60 -3.87 -19.22
N GLN A 134 1.51 -3.23 -20.39
CA GLN A 134 0.39 -2.33 -20.68
C GLN A 134 -0.98 -3.01 -20.64
N VAL A 135 -1.08 -4.24 -21.13
CA VAL A 135 -2.33 -5.03 -21.10
C VAL A 135 -2.71 -5.35 -19.66
N GLU A 136 -1.74 -5.75 -18.84
CA GLU A 136 -1.92 -6.13 -17.46
C GLU A 136 -2.32 -4.92 -16.59
N VAL A 137 -1.68 -3.77 -16.82
CA VAL A 137 -2.06 -2.48 -16.20
C VAL A 137 -3.49 -2.10 -16.54
N GLN A 138 -3.91 -2.26 -17.80
CA GLN A 138 -5.29 -1.95 -18.21
C GLN A 138 -6.31 -2.84 -17.51
N ARG A 139 -6.04 -4.16 -17.45
CA ARG A 139 -6.92 -5.12 -16.75
C ARG A 139 -6.96 -4.85 -15.25
N ALA A 140 -5.83 -4.61 -14.60
CA ALA A 140 -5.73 -4.28 -13.18
C ALA A 140 -6.50 -3.00 -12.84
N THR A 141 -6.35 -1.97 -13.69
CA THR A 141 -7.08 -0.70 -13.52
C THR A 141 -8.58 -0.91 -13.71
N ALA A 142 -9.02 -1.67 -14.72
CA ALA A 142 -10.42 -1.99 -14.93
C ALA A 142 -11.02 -2.76 -13.74
N TRP A 143 -10.27 -3.70 -13.17
CA TRP A 143 -10.66 -4.44 -11.97
C TRP A 143 -10.86 -3.53 -10.75
N LEU A 144 -9.95 -2.57 -10.52
CA LEU A 144 -10.09 -1.58 -9.44
C LEU A 144 -11.27 -0.64 -9.67
N LEU A 145 -11.49 -0.17 -10.90
CA LEU A 145 -12.63 0.67 -11.25
C LEU A 145 -13.97 -0.04 -11.05
N ALA A 146 -14.03 -1.36 -11.24
CA ALA A 146 -15.23 -2.15 -10.95
C ALA A 146 -15.57 -2.21 -9.44
N GLN A 147 -14.58 -2.00 -8.56
CA GLN A 147 -14.74 -1.94 -7.10
C GLN A 147 -14.91 -0.49 -6.59
N GLU A 148 -14.73 0.51 -7.45
CA GLU A 148 -14.84 1.91 -7.09
C GLU A 148 -16.32 2.32 -6.94
N HIS A 149 -16.63 2.93 -5.79
CA HIS A 149 -17.95 3.48 -5.57
C HIS A 149 -18.21 4.72 -6.45
N GLN A 150 -19.34 4.72 -7.17
CA GLN A 150 -19.64 5.70 -8.21
C GLN A 150 -19.87 7.15 -7.76
N HIS A 151 -20.08 7.40 -6.47
CA HIS A 151 -20.13 8.76 -5.91
C HIS A 151 -18.82 9.12 -5.18
N PHE A 152 -18.45 8.34 -4.17
CA PHE A 152 -17.25 8.58 -3.38
C PHE A 152 -15.94 8.52 -4.17
N ARG A 153 -15.88 7.76 -5.27
CA ARG A 153 -14.64 7.51 -6.03
C ARG A 153 -13.53 6.89 -5.16
N LEU A 154 -13.97 6.06 -4.21
CA LEU A 154 -13.15 5.29 -3.27
C LEU A 154 -13.41 3.81 -3.50
N LEU A 155 -12.39 2.98 -3.27
CA LEU A 155 -12.48 1.53 -3.35
C LEU A 155 -13.19 0.96 -2.15
N GLN A 156 -14.10 0.02 -2.42
CA GLN A 156 -14.72 -0.83 -1.42
C GLN A 156 -13.98 -2.17 -1.35
N GLN A 157 -13.76 -2.68 -0.14
CA GLN A 157 -13.10 -3.96 0.08
C GLN A 157 -13.76 -4.80 1.18
N ASN A 158 -13.49 -6.11 1.15
CA ASN A 158 -13.90 -7.06 2.19
C ASN A 158 -12.98 -6.98 3.42
N GLU A 159 -13.39 -7.63 4.51
CA GLU A 159 -12.54 -7.82 5.69
C GLU A 159 -11.26 -8.58 5.33
N ALA A 160 -10.16 -8.31 6.05
CA ALA A 160 -8.90 -9.04 5.91
C ALA A 160 -8.39 -9.16 4.45
N SER A 161 -8.67 -8.18 3.59
CA SER A 161 -8.33 -8.18 2.16
C SER A 161 -7.13 -7.29 1.80
N ASP A 162 -6.34 -6.92 2.82
CA ASP A 162 -5.14 -6.11 2.70
C ASP A 162 -4.05 -6.63 3.66
N TRP A 163 -2.99 -5.82 3.89
CA TRP A 163 -1.88 -6.18 4.77
C TRP A 163 -2.28 -6.63 6.18
N ALA A 164 -3.40 -6.16 6.72
CA ALA A 164 -3.90 -6.60 8.02
C ALA A 164 -4.92 -7.73 7.83
N ASP A 165 -4.41 -8.86 7.36
CA ASP A 165 -5.14 -10.08 6.97
C ASP A 165 -5.85 -10.82 8.11
N ILE A 166 -5.87 -10.24 9.32
CA ILE A 166 -6.60 -10.71 10.50
C ILE A 166 -7.45 -9.62 11.16
N MET A 167 -7.50 -8.41 10.58
CA MET A 167 -8.30 -7.31 11.11
C MET A 167 -9.63 -7.19 10.36
N PRO A 168 -10.75 -6.92 11.06
CA PRO A 168 -12.08 -6.83 10.46
C PRO A 168 -12.31 -5.47 9.75
N ARG A 169 -11.30 -4.99 9.01
CA ARG A 169 -11.37 -3.71 8.27
C ARG A 169 -12.05 -3.93 6.94
N SER A 170 -13.21 -3.30 6.73
CA SER A 170 -14.02 -3.47 5.52
C SER A 170 -14.75 -2.20 5.13
N GLY A 171 -15.41 -2.22 3.97
CA GLY A 171 -16.04 -1.05 3.39
C GLY A 171 -14.96 -0.17 2.76
N TYR A 172 -14.80 1.06 3.24
CA TYR A 172 -13.72 1.93 2.81
C TYR A 172 -12.59 1.85 3.83
N VAL A 173 -11.42 1.40 3.41
CA VAL A 173 -10.23 1.29 4.27
C VAL A 173 -9.24 2.38 3.91
N LEU A 174 -8.69 3.04 4.93
CA LEU A 174 -7.78 4.19 4.83
C LEU A 174 -6.56 3.85 3.98
N TYR A 175 -5.90 2.76 4.35
CA TYR A 175 -4.69 2.26 3.71
C TYR A 175 -4.88 2.05 2.20
N SER A 176 -5.84 1.21 1.79
CA SER A 176 -6.05 0.90 0.37
C SER A 176 -6.50 2.12 -0.43
N ASN A 177 -7.27 3.02 0.17
CA ASN A 177 -7.70 4.23 -0.51
C ASN A 177 -6.60 5.31 -0.61
N ALA A 178 -5.61 5.30 0.29
CA ALA A 178 -4.40 6.11 0.14
C ALA A 178 -3.58 5.64 -1.07
N LEU A 179 -3.42 4.32 -1.21
CA LEU A 179 -2.77 3.73 -2.39
C LEU A 179 -3.58 3.95 -3.66
N TRP A 180 -4.92 3.88 -3.61
CA TRP A 180 -5.77 4.15 -4.76
C TRP A 180 -5.60 5.57 -5.29
N TYR A 181 -5.56 6.56 -4.41
CA TYR A 181 -5.29 7.93 -4.79
C TYR A 181 -3.93 8.07 -5.50
N GLU A 182 -2.90 7.40 -4.98
CA GLU A 182 -1.58 7.39 -5.60
C GLU A 182 -1.58 6.72 -6.98
N VAL A 183 -2.29 5.60 -7.14
CA VAL A 183 -2.49 4.97 -8.45
C VAL A 183 -3.20 5.92 -9.42
N LYS A 184 -4.29 6.57 -8.99
CA LYS A 184 -4.97 7.58 -9.83
C LYS A 184 -4.02 8.68 -10.28
N ARG A 185 -3.18 9.18 -9.38
CA ARG A 185 -2.21 10.24 -9.68
C ARG A 185 -1.15 9.78 -10.67
N ARG A 186 -0.61 8.57 -10.48
CA ARG A 186 0.44 8.00 -11.34
C ARG A 186 -0.04 7.73 -12.76
N TYR A 187 -1.25 7.20 -12.90
CA TYR A 187 -1.84 6.81 -14.18
C TYR A 187 -2.76 7.87 -14.80
N GLY A 188 -2.86 9.06 -14.20
CA GLY A 188 -3.68 10.15 -14.73
C GLY A 188 -5.18 9.83 -14.79
N LEU A 189 -5.69 9.04 -13.85
CA LEU A 189 -7.10 8.64 -13.83
C LEU A 189 -8.02 9.81 -13.44
N THR A 190 -9.26 9.77 -13.90
CA THR A 190 -10.23 10.84 -13.68
C THR A 190 -10.75 10.90 -12.23
N SER A 191 -11.43 12.01 -11.91
CA SER A 191 -12.10 12.22 -10.61
C SER A 191 -11.17 12.24 -9.39
N ILE A 192 -9.87 12.52 -9.58
CA ILE A 192 -8.88 12.57 -8.48
C ILE A 192 -9.25 13.56 -7.38
N GLN A 193 -9.80 14.73 -7.75
CA GLN A 193 -10.24 15.75 -6.79
C GLN A 193 -11.45 15.27 -5.97
N THR A 194 -12.39 14.58 -6.61
CA THR A 194 -13.54 13.95 -5.95
C THR A 194 -13.08 12.84 -4.99
N THR A 195 -12.14 11.99 -5.41
CA THR A 195 -11.49 11.00 -4.54
C THR A 195 -10.83 11.66 -3.33
N HIS A 196 -10.02 12.71 -3.54
CA HIS A 196 -9.34 13.44 -2.46
C HIS A 196 -10.34 14.05 -1.45
N HIS A 197 -11.39 14.69 -1.96
CA HIS A 197 -12.46 15.26 -1.14
C HIS A 197 -13.14 14.18 -0.28
N HIS A 198 -13.65 13.11 -0.90
CA HIS A 198 -14.36 12.07 -0.16
C HIS A 198 -13.45 11.26 0.77
N PHE A 199 -12.19 11.06 0.41
CA PHE A 199 -11.19 10.47 1.31
C PHE A 199 -11.12 11.26 2.62
N ASN A 200 -10.91 12.58 2.53
CA ASN A 200 -10.78 13.43 3.69
C ASN A 200 -12.06 13.48 4.54
N HIS A 201 -13.23 13.61 3.90
CA HIS A 201 -14.50 13.65 4.64
C HIS A 201 -14.85 12.31 5.28
N LEU A 202 -14.56 11.19 4.63
CA LEU A 202 -14.94 9.88 5.14
C LEU A 202 -14.04 9.45 6.29
N PHE A 203 -12.72 9.57 6.13
CA PHE A 203 -11.75 9.13 7.12
C PHE A 203 -11.49 10.16 8.22
N ASN A 204 -11.85 11.44 8.03
CA ASN A 204 -11.75 12.49 9.05
C ASN A 204 -13.13 13.13 9.31
N PRO A 205 -14.10 12.40 9.88
CA PRO A 205 -15.48 12.89 10.00
C PRO A 205 -15.63 14.01 11.06
N PHE A 206 -14.58 14.34 11.81
CA PHE A 206 -14.58 15.35 12.87
C PHE A 206 -14.36 16.78 12.35
N GLN A 207 -14.16 16.95 11.05
CA GLN A 207 -14.05 18.26 10.43
C GLN A 207 -15.38 19.05 10.54
N ARG A 208 -15.30 20.38 10.41
CA ARG A 208 -16.46 21.27 10.57
C ARG A 208 -17.39 21.26 9.36
N ASP A 209 -16.83 20.98 8.19
CA ASP A 209 -17.54 20.94 6.92
C ASP A 209 -18.33 19.64 6.77
N LEU A 210 -19.64 19.80 6.59
CA LEU A 210 -20.55 18.68 6.38
C LEU A 210 -20.63 18.38 4.88
N PRO A 211 -20.48 17.11 4.46
CA PRO A 211 -20.68 16.72 3.08
C PRO A 211 -22.10 17.06 2.59
N GLU A 212 -22.22 17.53 1.35
CA GLU A 212 -23.53 17.74 0.74
C GLU A 212 -24.28 16.41 0.53
N TYR A 213 -23.54 15.34 0.20
CA TYR A 213 -24.10 14.04 -0.06
C TYR A 213 -24.71 13.40 1.19
N HIS A 214 -26.02 13.12 1.15
CA HIS A 214 -26.77 12.57 2.28
C HIS A 214 -26.14 11.31 2.88
N ARG A 215 -25.72 10.34 2.06
CA ARG A 215 -25.13 9.10 2.59
C ARG A 215 -23.75 9.32 3.21
N ALA A 216 -22.98 10.29 2.72
CA ALA A 216 -21.72 10.69 3.35
C ALA A 216 -21.98 11.22 4.78
N ARG A 217 -22.97 12.10 4.94
CA ARG A 217 -23.37 12.61 6.27
C ARG A 217 -23.80 11.49 7.22
N LEU A 218 -24.56 10.52 6.71
CA LEU A 218 -25.02 9.37 7.50
C LEU A 218 -23.84 8.51 7.98
N LEU A 219 -22.90 8.19 7.09
CA LEU A 219 -21.69 7.43 7.45
C LEU A 219 -20.84 8.19 8.47
N GLN A 220 -20.64 9.50 8.28
CA GLN A 220 -19.93 10.33 9.26
C GLN A 220 -20.63 10.34 10.62
N HIS A 221 -21.96 10.44 10.63
CA HIS A 221 -22.73 10.41 11.88
C HIS A 221 -22.52 9.10 12.65
N TYR A 222 -22.58 7.95 11.96
CA TYR A 222 -22.32 6.66 12.57
C TYR A 222 -20.87 6.52 13.04
N ALA A 223 -19.89 6.92 12.22
CA ALA A 223 -18.48 6.85 12.55
C ALA A 223 -18.10 7.70 13.79
N ARG A 224 -18.79 8.83 14.02
CA ARG A 224 -18.56 9.70 15.18
C ARG A 224 -19.31 9.27 16.44
N ARG A 225 -20.35 8.43 16.32
CA ARG A 225 -21.26 8.17 17.42
C ARG A 225 -20.52 7.53 18.60
N GLY A 226 -20.47 8.24 19.73
CA GLY A 226 -19.78 7.79 20.93
C GLY A 226 -18.25 7.89 20.87
N GLN A 227 -17.69 8.53 19.84
CA GLN A 227 -16.25 8.66 19.62
C GLN A 227 -15.77 10.10 19.81
N ARG A 228 -14.54 10.25 20.31
CA ARG A 228 -13.79 11.52 20.30
C ARG A 228 -12.86 11.55 19.09
N ASP A 229 -12.50 12.75 18.63
CA ASP A 229 -11.50 12.91 17.58
C ASP A 229 -10.18 12.26 18.02
N PRO A 230 -9.71 11.20 17.34
CA PRO A 230 -8.51 10.47 17.74
C PRO A 230 -7.22 11.23 17.37
N GLY A 231 -7.31 12.36 16.67
CA GLY A 231 -6.13 13.06 16.15
C GLY A 231 -5.51 12.41 14.91
N LEU A 232 -6.12 11.33 14.41
CA LEU A 232 -5.76 10.54 13.24
C LEU A 232 -6.95 10.38 12.30
N TYR A 233 -6.70 9.96 11.06
CA TYR A 233 -7.75 9.40 10.22
C TYR A 233 -8.26 8.08 10.82
N LEU A 234 -9.56 7.81 10.67
CA LEU A 234 -10.16 6.50 10.93
C LEU A 234 -9.53 5.46 10.00
N SER A 235 -9.23 4.27 10.51
CA SER A 235 -8.59 3.20 9.74
C SER A 235 -9.53 2.58 8.69
N PHE A 236 -10.83 2.55 8.96
CA PHE A 236 -11.87 2.17 8.00
C PHE A 236 -13.23 2.75 8.38
N VAL A 237 -14.14 2.79 7.42
CA VAL A 237 -15.55 3.15 7.60
C VAL A 237 -16.43 2.21 6.79
N ASN A 238 -17.37 1.53 7.45
CA ASN A 238 -18.46 0.81 6.81
C ASN A 238 -19.81 1.24 7.38
N LEU A 239 -20.90 0.54 7.03
CA LEU A 239 -22.25 0.91 7.49
C LEU A 239 -22.42 0.78 9.00
N SER A 240 -21.79 -0.25 9.60
CA SER A 240 -22.04 -0.68 10.98
C SER A 240 -20.95 -0.20 11.96
N PHE A 241 -19.72 -0.04 11.48
CA PHE A 241 -18.53 0.20 12.28
C PHE A 241 -17.59 1.20 11.59
N ALA A 242 -16.75 1.81 12.42
CA ALA A 242 -15.60 2.58 11.99
C ALA A 242 -14.41 2.24 12.90
N GLY A 243 -13.22 2.17 12.32
CA GLY A 243 -12.00 1.83 13.04
C GLY A 243 -11.31 3.07 13.61
N ASN A 244 -11.17 3.10 14.94
CA ASN A 244 -10.55 4.17 15.70
C ASN A 244 -9.22 3.74 16.37
N GLU A 245 -8.74 2.53 16.09
CA GLU A 245 -7.55 1.92 16.69
C GLU A 245 -6.22 2.62 16.32
N GLY A 246 -6.24 3.45 15.26
CA GLY A 246 -5.06 4.17 14.78
C GLY A 246 -4.21 3.32 13.82
N ASP A 247 -4.51 3.43 12.52
CA ASP A 247 -3.66 2.82 11.48
C ASP A 247 -2.46 3.73 11.18
N VAL A 248 -1.31 3.44 11.78
CA VAL A 248 -0.06 4.19 11.59
C VAL A 248 0.33 4.21 10.11
N PHE A 249 0.29 3.07 9.43
CA PHE A 249 0.75 2.98 8.05
C PHE A 249 -0.19 3.73 7.10
N GLY A 250 -1.50 3.54 7.24
CA GLY A 250 -2.51 4.27 6.45
C GLY A 250 -2.43 5.79 6.65
N ASN A 251 -2.19 6.26 7.87
CA ASN A 251 -2.02 7.69 8.16
C ASN A 251 -0.74 8.27 7.55
N LEU A 252 0.38 7.54 7.61
CA LEU A 252 1.63 7.97 6.97
C LEU A 252 1.51 7.96 5.44
N LEU A 253 0.85 6.96 4.85
CA LEU A 253 0.55 6.96 3.41
C LEU A 253 -0.34 8.13 2.99
N ALA A 254 -1.32 8.52 3.81
CA ALA A 254 -2.13 9.71 3.53
C ALA A 254 -1.28 10.98 3.44
N ILE A 255 -0.21 11.09 4.25
CA ILE A 255 0.75 12.20 4.14
C ILE A 255 1.61 12.05 2.88
N LEU A 256 2.24 10.89 2.69
CA LEU A 256 3.18 10.63 1.59
C LEU A 256 2.52 10.74 0.20
N CYS A 257 1.24 10.37 0.08
CA CYS A 257 0.49 10.47 -1.17
C CYS A 257 -0.14 11.85 -1.38
N GLY A 258 0.03 12.80 -0.45
CA GLY A 258 -0.51 14.16 -0.56
C GLY A 258 -2.02 14.27 -0.36
N LEU A 259 -2.63 13.35 0.39
CA LEU A 259 -4.05 13.40 0.78
C LEU A 259 -4.26 14.24 2.04
N ALA A 260 -3.31 14.20 2.97
CA ALA A 260 -3.36 15.00 4.18
C ALA A 260 -2.89 16.43 3.91
N SER A 261 -3.68 17.42 4.34
CA SER A 261 -3.20 18.80 4.38
C SER A 261 -1.99 18.93 5.30
N GLU A 262 -1.17 19.97 5.13
CA GLU A 262 -0.01 20.22 5.99
C GLU A 262 -0.37 20.21 7.48
N SER A 263 -1.45 20.91 7.87
CA SER A 263 -1.93 20.94 9.25
C SER A 263 -2.38 19.57 9.76
N THR A 264 -3.04 18.78 8.90
CA THR A 264 -3.47 17.42 9.22
C THR A 264 -2.27 16.49 9.37
N GLY A 265 -1.27 16.60 8.51
CA GLY A 265 -0.02 15.84 8.58
C GLY A 265 0.75 16.11 9.87
N HIS A 266 0.93 17.37 10.26
CA HIS A 266 1.54 17.73 11.54
C HIS A 266 0.78 17.15 12.73
N ARG A 267 -0.56 17.21 12.71
CA ARG A 267 -1.40 16.61 13.75
C ARG A 267 -1.20 15.10 13.84
N ILE A 268 -1.20 14.40 12.70
CA ILE A 268 -0.99 12.96 12.62
C ILE A 268 0.36 12.58 13.23
N VAL A 269 1.45 13.20 12.78
CA VAL A 269 2.80 12.91 13.27
C VAL A 269 2.89 13.14 14.77
N LYS A 270 2.36 14.26 15.27
CA LYS A 270 2.33 14.57 16.70
C LYS A 270 1.56 13.51 17.50
N THR A 271 0.42 13.05 16.99
CA THR A 271 -0.39 12.01 17.65
C THR A 271 0.35 10.68 17.68
N ILE A 272 0.98 10.26 16.58
CA ILE A 272 1.79 9.02 16.51
C ILE A 272 2.98 9.09 17.48
N MET A 273 3.69 10.21 17.52
CA MET A 273 4.80 10.42 18.46
C MET A 273 4.35 10.40 19.92
N ALA A 274 3.22 11.06 20.24
CA ALA A 274 2.67 11.05 21.59
C ALA A 274 2.22 9.66 22.03
N ALA A 275 1.77 8.84 21.09
CA ALA A 275 1.44 7.43 21.29
C ALA A 275 2.68 6.52 21.39
N LYS A 276 3.89 7.07 21.19
CA LYS A 276 5.17 6.33 21.24
C LYS A 276 5.19 5.12 20.29
N ALA A 277 4.53 5.23 19.14
CA ALA A 277 4.39 4.11 18.19
C ALA A 277 5.72 3.64 17.58
N SER A 278 6.77 4.46 17.63
CA SER A 278 8.14 4.11 17.22
C SER A 278 8.97 3.48 18.33
N GLU A 279 8.47 3.47 19.57
CA GLU A 279 9.12 2.75 20.67
C GLU A 279 8.73 1.27 20.55
N PRO A 280 9.70 0.33 20.63
CA PRO A 280 9.40 -1.10 20.67
C PRO A 280 8.39 -1.42 21.78
N TYR A 281 7.42 -2.31 21.47
CA TYR A 281 6.41 -2.76 22.41
C TYR A 281 6.43 -4.29 22.52
N PRO A 282 6.50 -4.86 23.73
CA PRO A 282 7.38 -4.49 24.85
C PRO A 282 8.87 -4.73 24.54
#